data_AF-N9WV65-F1
#
_entry.id   AF-N9WV65-F1
#
_cell.length_a   1.000
_cell.length_b   1.000
_cell.length_c   1.000
_cell.angle_alpha   90.00
_cell.angle_beta   90.00
_cell.angle_gamma   90.00
#
_symmetry.space_group_name_H-M   'P 1'
#
loop_
_entity.id
_entity.type
_entity.pdbx_description
1 polymer ?
#
loop_
_entity_poly.entity_id
_entity_poly.type
_entity_poly.pdbx_seq_one_letter_code
_entity_poly.pdbx_strand_id
1 'polypeptide(L)'
;MQAINTAYHSRDAVLEQLQQNIDAVLSEAEQPTDNVDGRLEELLKLANSNADYTEIADEIDRLREMKQNALVENAERDGLKQRITEMVDFLKNQDADIESYDEALVRKMIEKVTVYEEKFVVEFKAGISLEVER
;
A
#
# COMPACT_ATOMS: atom_id res chain seq x y z
N MET A 1 -31.13 -4.18 5.01
CA MET A 1 -29.90 -3.45 4.62
C MET A 1 -28.87 -3.38 5.73
N GLN A 2 -29.27 -3.25 7.02
CA GLN A 2 -28.32 -3.19 8.15
C GLN A 2 -27.24 -4.28 8.15
N ALA A 3 -27.58 -5.58 8.05
CA ALA A 3 -26.57 -6.65 8.09
C ALA A 3 -25.58 -6.66 6.91
N ILE A 4 -26.01 -6.20 5.73
CA ILE A 4 -25.13 -6.07 4.56
C ILE A 4 -24.19 -4.89 4.77
N ASN A 5 -24.70 -3.76 5.26
CA ASN A 5 -23.86 -2.61 5.58
C ASN A 5 -22.89 -2.94 6.74
N THR A 6 -23.28 -3.78 7.71
CA THR A 6 -22.37 -4.28 8.75
C THR A 6 -21.25 -5.15 8.17
N ALA A 7 -21.55 -5.98 7.16
CA ALA A 7 -20.53 -6.71 6.39
C ALA A 7 -19.58 -5.75 5.68
N TYR A 8 -20.13 -4.71 5.06
CA TYR A 8 -19.38 -3.67 4.39
C TYR A 8 -18.53 -2.83 5.35
N HIS A 9 -18.95 -2.61 6.60
CA HIS A 9 -18.17 -1.86 7.61
C HIS A 9 -16.93 -2.62 8.10
N SER A 10 -16.83 -3.94 7.87
CA SER A 10 -15.56 -4.69 8.08
C SER A 10 -14.45 -4.27 7.12
N ARG A 11 -14.82 -3.58 6.01
CA ARG A 11 -13.89 -3.00 5.04
C ARG A 11 -13.00 -1.95 5.66
N ASP A 12 -13.53 -1.08 6.53
CA ASP A 12 -12.77 0.03 7.10
C ASP A 12 -11.61 -0.48 7.96
N ALA A 13 -11.87 -1.53 8.75
CA ALA A 13 -10.83 -2.21 9.53
C ALA A 13 -9.76 -2.88 8.64
N VAL A 14 -10.17 -3.46 7.51
CA VAL A 14 -9.23 -4.06 6.53
C VAL A 14 -8.40 -2.98 5.83
N LEU A 15 -9.01 -1.83 5.49
CA LEU A 15 -8.32 -0.69 4.89
C LEU A 15 -7.30 -0.07 5.84
N GLU A 16 -7.66 0.09 7.11
CA GLU A 16 -6.76 0.60 8.14
C GLU A 16 -5.55 -0.33 8.32
N GLN A 17 -5.76 -1.64 8.40
CA GLN A 17 -4.66 -2.60 8.51
C GLN A 17 -3.78 -2.64 7.25
N LEU A 18 -4.38 -2.53 6.06
CA LEU A 18 -3.63 -2.48 4.82
C LEU A 18 -2.75 -1.23 4.76
N GLN A 19 -3.29 -0.08 5.18
CA GLN A 19 -2.59 1.19 5.23
C GLN A 19 -1.41 1.15 6.22
N GLN A 20 -1.60 0.56 7.40
CA GLN A 20 -0.51 0.35 8.36
C GLN A 20 0.61 -0.55 7.81
N ASN A 21 0.26 -1.63 7.11
CA ASN A 21 1.25 -2.53 6.51
C ASN A 21 2.04 -1.84 5.40
N ILE A 22 1.37 -1.03 4.59
CA ILE A 22 1.98 -0.18 3.56
C ILE A 22 2.99 0.79 4.18
N ASP A 23 2.58 1.54 5.20
CA ASP A 23 3.42 2.56 5.84
C ASP A 23 4.65 1.95 6.52
N ALA A 24 4.49 0.77 7.14
CA ALA A 24 5.59 0.00 7.71
C ALA A 24 6.63 -0.39 6.64
N VAL A 25 6.19 -0.98 5.52
CA VAL A 25 7.11 -1.40 4.43
C VAL A 25 7.80 -0.20 3.76
N LEU A 26 7.12 0.95 3.67
CA LEU A 26 7.68 2.15 3.07
C LEU A 26 8.73 2.83 3.96
N SER A 27 8.52 2.83 5.28
CA SER A 27 9.41 3.46 6.27
C SER A 27 10.64 2.63 6.60
N GLU A 28 10.57 1.31 6.56
CA GLU A 28 11.70 0.41 6.87
C GLU A 28 12.87 0.52 5.90
N ALA A 29 12.67 1.14 4.73
CA ALA A 29 13.71 1.29 3.71
C ALA A 29 13.99 2.74 3.29
N GLU A 30 13.77 3.69 4.20
CA GLU A 30 14.49 4.97 4.18
C GLU A 30 15.89 4.76 4.76
N GLN A 31 16.84 4.31 3.92
CA GLN A 31 18.26 4.43 4.25
C GLN A 31 18.67 5.89 4.01
N PRO A 32 19.28 6.56 4.99
CA PRO A 32 19.73 7.92 4.79
C PRO A 32 20.86 7.92 3.76
N THR A 33 20.66 8.60 2.62
CA THR A 33 21.73 8.99 1.69
C THR A 33 22.67 10.05 2.28
N ASP A 34 22.69 10.17 3.61
CA ASP A 34 23.31 11.27 4.32
C ASP A 34 24.82 11.22 4.10
N ASN A 35 25.27 12.20 3.33
CA ASN A 35 26.65 12.56 3.05
C ASN A 35 27.36 11.85 1.88
N VAL A 36 26.61 11.31 0.90
CA VAL A 36 27.25 10.94 -0.39
C VAL A 36 27.71 12.19 -1.14
N ASP A 37 26.88 13.25 -1.17
CA ASP A 37 27.20 14.50 -1.86
C ASP A 37 28.38 15.26 -1.22
N GLY A 38 28.46 15.28 0.11
CA GLY A 38 29.57 15.94 0.81
C GLY A 38 30.90 15.22 0.63
N ARG A 39 30.92 13.88 0.69
CA ARG A 39 32.13 13.08 0.37
C ARG A 39 32.57 13.26 -1.09
N LEU A 40 31.62 13.36 -2.03
CA LEU A 40 31.96 13.63 -3.44
C LEU A 40 32.65 15.00 -3.61
N GLU A 41 32.16 16.02 -2.91
CA GLU A 41 32.70 17.38 -2.97
C GLU A 41 34.12 17.47 -2.38
N GLU A 42 34.38 16.77 -1.27
CA GLU A 42 35.72 16.69 -0.65
C GLU A 42 36.73 15.97 -1.55
N LEU A 43 36.35 14.84 -2.15
CA LEU A 43 37.24 14.09 -3.04
C LEU A 43 37.56 14.85 -4.33
N LEU A 44 36.61 15.61 -4.88
CA LEU A 44 36.88 16.50 -6.02
C LEU A 44 37.88 17.60 -5.68
N LYS A 45 37.85 18.13 -4.44
CA LYS A 45 38.85 19.11 -3.97
C LYS A 45 40.24 18.49 -3.80
N LEU A 46 40.31 17.25 -3.29
CA LEU A 46 41.55 16.47 -3.13
C LEU A 46 42.16 16.03 -4.48
N ALA A 47 41.34 15.60 -5.44
CA ALA A 47 41.80 15.28 -6.80
C ALA A 47 42.44 16.50 -7.48
N ASN A 48 41.90 17.70 -7.24
CA ASN A 48 42.44 18.94 -7.77
C ASN A 48 43.77 19.38 -7.11
N SER A 49 44.23 18.73 -6.03
CA SER A 49 45.42 19.12 -5.26
C SER A 49 46.68 18.24 -5.47
N ASN A 50 46.71 17.38 -6.50
CA ASN A 50 47.84 16.50 -6.87
C ASN A 50 48.21 15.40 -5.84
N ALA A 51 47.30 15.04 -4.92
CA ALA A 51 47.40 13.79 -4.16
C ALA A 51 46.95 12.59 -5.01
N ASP A 52 47.51 11.40 -4.78
CA ASP A 52 47.38 10.17 -5.59
C ASP A 52 46.05 10.03 -6.36
N TYR A 53 46.12 10.31 -7.65
CA TYR A 53 44.97 10.53 -8.54
C TYR A 53 44.14 9.26 -8.77
N THR A 54 44.78 8.08 -8.71
CA THR A 54 44.16 6.80 -9.07
C THR A 54 43.19 6.31 -8.00
N GLU A 55 43.55 6.39 -6.72
CA GLU A 55 42.68 5.95 -5.61
C GLU A 55 41.48 6.90 -5.43
N ILE A 56 41.69 8.21 -5.65
CA ILE A 56 40.63 9.21 -5.59
C ILE A 56 39.66 9.06 -6.78
N ALA A 57 40.16 8.77 -7.98
CA ALA A 57 39.32 8.54 -9.14
C ALA A 57 38.42 7.30 -8.97
N ASP A 58 38.98 6.20 -8.47
CA ASP A 58 38.22 4.97 -8.21
C ASP A 58 37.12 5.19 -7.14
N GLU A 59 37.39 5.96 -6.10
CA GLU A 59 36.39 6.28 -5.06
C GLU A 59 35.30 7.23 -5.59
N ILE A 60 35.65 8.19 -6.46
CA ILE A 60 34.66 9.06 -7.13
C ILE A 60 33.72 8.23 -8.01
N ASP A 61 34.26 7.27 -8.76
CA ASP A 61 33.44 6.43 -9.63
C ASP A 61 32.52 5.50 -8.83
N ARG A 62 33.00 4.92 -7.72
CA ARG A 62 32.16 4.15 -6.77
C ARG A 62 31.03 5.00 -6.19
N LEU A 63 31.34 6.21 -5.72
CA LEU A 63 30.33 7.08 -5.12
C LEU A 63 29.29 7.55 -6.13
N ARG A 64 29.67 7.77 -7.40
CA ARG A 64 28.73 8.06 -8.48
C ARG A 64 27.82 6.88 -8.78
N GLU A 65 28.36 5.67 -8.82
CA GLU A 65 27.58 4.45 -9.00
C GLU A 65 26.58 4.25 -7.87
N MET A 66 27.03 4.40 -6.62
CA MET A 66 26.16 4.35 -5.44
C MET A 66 25.04 5.39 -5.51
N LYS A 67 25.36 6.64 -5.89
CA LYS A 67 24.37 7.71 -6.05
C LYS A 67 23.36 7.38 -7.14
N GLN A 68 23.81 6.86 -8.29
CA GLN A 68 22.94 6.51 -9.40
C GLN A 68 21.98 5.37 -9.02
N ASN A 69 22.49 4.33 -8.36
CA ASN A 69 21.67 3.21 -7.89
C ASN A 69 20.64 3.67 -6.86
N ALA A 70 21.05 4.50 -5.89
CA ALA A 70 20.13 5.08 -4.91
C ALA A 70 19.03 5.92 -5.57
N LEU A 71 19.35 6.72 -6.61
CA LEU A 71 18.35 7.51 -7.34
C LEU A 71 17.35 6.64 -8.10
N VAL A 72 17.80 5.55 -8.71
CA VAL A 72 16.93 4.60 -9.43
C VAL A 72 16.00 3.90 -8.45
N GLU A 73 16.54 3.35 -7.36
CA GLU A 73 15.74 2.71 -6.32
C GLU A 73 14.72 3.69 -5.70
N ASN A 74 15.11 4.94 -5.46
CA ASN A 74 14.20 5.93 -4.89
C ASN A 74 13.09 6.32 -5.88
N ALA A 75 13.38 6.44 -7.18
CA ALA A 75 12.38 6.72 -8.20
C ALA A 75 11.36 5.58 -8.37
N GLU A 76 11.81 4.32 -8.32
CA GLU A 76 10.90 3.15 -8.33
C GLU A 76 10.00 3.13 -7.08
N ARG A 77 10.56 3.48 -5.92
CA ARG A 77 9.81 3.59 -4.66
C ARG A 77 8.78 4.71 -4.70
N ASP A 78 9.12 5.87 -5.24
CA ASP A 78 8.19 6.99 -5.35
C ASP A 78 7.00 6.64 -6.26
N GLY A 79 7.24 5.93 -7.37
CA GLY A 79 6.16 5.41 -8.23
C GLY A 79 5.25 4.41 -7.52
N LEU A 80 5.80 3.55 -6.66
CA LEU A 80 5.02 2.64 -5.82
C LEU A 80 4.21 3.39 -4.76
N LYS A 81 4.81 4.37 -4.08
CA LYS A 81 4.12 5.25 -3.11
C LYS A 81 2.93 5.93 -3.74
N GLN A 82 3.11 6.53 -4.93
CA GLN A 82 2.03 7.22 -5.64
C GLN A 82 0.86 6.28 -5.95
N ARG A 83 1.12 5.08 -6.50
CA ARG A 83 0.07 4.09 -6.81
C ARG A 83 -0.69 3.63 -5.58
N ILE A 84 0.00 3.51 -4.44
CA ILE A 84 -0.63 3.13 -3.19
C ILE A 84 -1.53 4.25 -2.67
N THR A 85 -1.08 5.51 -2.72
CA THR A 85 -1.92 6.67 -2.39
C THR A 85 -3.18 6.69 -3.27
N GLU A 86 -3.04 6.50 -4.58
CA GLU A 86 -4.17 6.43 -5.50
C GLU A 86 -5.16 5.30 -5.16
N MET A 87 -4.66 4.12 -4.76
CA MET A 87 -5.52 3.00 -4.32
C MET A 87 -6.25 3.30 -2.99
N VAL A 88 -5.56 3.92 -2.03
CA VAL A 88 -6.17 4.34 -0.75
C VAL A 88 -7.28 5.36 -1.01
N ASP A 89 -7.02 6.37 -1.84
CA ASP A 89 -8.00 7.39 -2.17
C ASP A 89 -9.19 6.81 -2.93
N PHE A 90 -8.96 5.88 -3.85
CA PHE A 90 -10.04 5.16 -4.54
C PHE A 90 -10.94 4.39 -3.57
N LEU A 91 -10.34 3.71 -2.59
CA LEU A 91 -11.09 2.95 -1.59
C LEU A 91 -11.84 3.89 -0.63
N LYS A 92 -11.25 5.01 -0.20
CA LYS A 92 -11.93 5.99 0.68
C LYS A 92 -13.11 6.68 0.01
N ASN A 93 -13.02 6.96 -1.30
CA ASN A 93 -14.08 7.64 -2.05
C ASN A 93 -15.21 6.71 -2.55
N GLN A 94 -15.11 5.41 -2.29
CA GLN A 94 -16.23 4.50 -2.51
C GLN A 94 -17.18 4.60 -1.33
N ASP A 95 -18.20 5.44 -1.46
CA ASP A 95 -19.42 5.39 -0.65
C ASP A 95 -20.08 4.02 -0.83
N ALA A 96 -20.31 3.31 0.27
CA ALA A 96 -20.87 1.96 0.24
C ALA A 96 -21.96 1.78 1.28
N ASP A 97 -22.89 2.73 1.34
CA ASP A 97 -24.27 2.34 1.64
C ASP A 97 -24.91 1.88 0.33
N ILE A 98 -25.40 0.64 0.30
CA ILE A 98 -26.25 0.19 -0.79
C ILE A 98 -27.55 1.00 -0.70
N GLU A 99 -27.63 2.12 -1.43
CA GLU A 99 -28.82 3.00 -1.41
C GLU A 99 -30.03 2.35 -2.10
N SER A 100 -29.78 1.38 -3.00
CA SER A 100 -30.81 0.68 -3.75
C SER A 100 -30.52 -0.82 -3.88
N TYR A 101 -31.58 -1.63 -3.84
CA TYR A 101 -31.46 -3.07 -3.97
C TYR A 101 -31.06 -3.47 -5.40
N ASP A 102 -29.88 -4.10 -5.54
CA ASP A 102 -29.44 -4.77 -6.76
C ASP A 102 -29.47 -6.29 -6.57
N GLU A 103 -30.40 -6.96 -7.26
CA GLU A 103 -30.59 -8.42 -7.16
C GLU A 103 -29.35 -9.21 -7.60
N ALA A 104 -28.64 -8.75 -8.64
CA ALA A 104 -27.45 -9.43 -9.15
C ALA A 104 -26.29 -9.32 -8.15
N LEU A 105 -26.16 -8.18 -7.47
CA LEU A 105 -25.19 -7.99 -6.39
C LEU A 105 -25.52 -8.84 -5.17
N VAL A 106 -26.76 -8.79 -4.68
CA VAL A 106 -27.20 -9.56 -3.51
C VAL A 106 -27.02 -11.06 -3.74
N ARG A 107 -27.37 -11.56 -4.92
CA ARG A 107 -27.16 -12.97 -5.27
C ARG A 107 -25.69 -13.38 -5.28
N LYS A 108 -24.76 -12.47 -5.63
CA LYS A 108 -23.31 -12.76 -5.57
C LYS A 108 -22.78 -12.84 -4.14
N MET A 109 -23.38 -12.10 -3.21
CA MET A 109 -22.96 -12.03 -1.81
C MET A 109 -23.47 -13.20 -0.96
N ILE A 110 -24.59 -13.81 -1.35
CA ILE A 110 -25.16 -14.98 -0.67
C ILE A 110 -24.30 -16.21 -0.96
N GLU A 111 -23.94 -16.95 0.09
CA GLU A 111 -23.30 -18.26 0.00
C GLU A 111 -24.36 -19.35 -0.09
N LYS A 112 -25.32 -19.37 0.84
CA LYS A 112 -26.48 -20.28 0.80
C LYS A 112 -27.66 -19.74 1.61
N VAL A 113 -28.82 -20.31 1.35
CA VAL A 113 -30.05 -20.05 2.11
C VAL A 113 -30.56 -21.38 2.66
N THR A 114 -30.78 -21.44 3.98
CA THR A 114 -31.37 -22.60 4.67
C THR A 114 -32.80 -22.27 5.07
N VAL A 115 -33.75 -23.11 4.65
CA VAL A 115 -35.18 -22.90 4.91
C VAL A 115 -35.61 -23.78 6.09
N TYR A 116 -36.23 -23.16 7.09
CA TYR A 116 -36.89 -23.82 8.21
C TYR A 116 -38.41 -23.58 8.14
N GLU A 117 -39.16 -24.20 9.04
CA GLU A 117 -40.62 -24.11 9.06
C GLU A 117 -41.11 -22.68 9.33
N GLU A 118 -40.48 -21.99 10.29
CA GLU A 118 -40.86 -20.65 10.77
C GLU A 118 -39.89 -19.53 10.35
N LYS A 119 -38.78 -19.87 9.67
CA LYS A 119 -37.71 -18.92 9.39
C LYS A 119 -36.84 -19.28 8.19
N PHE A 120 -36.07 -18.31 7.74
CA PHE A 120 -34.98 -18.46 6.78
C PHE A 120 -33.66 -18.06 7.43
N VAL A 121 -32.60 -18.81 7.14
CA VAL A 121 -31.23 -18.43 7.51
C VAL A 121 -30.45 -18.17 6.23
N VAL A 122 -30.02 -16.94 6.03
CA VAL A 122 -29.23 -16.50 4.89
C VAL A 122 -27.77 -16.37 5.34
N GLU A 123 -26.89 -17.17 4.74
CA GLU A 123 -25.45 -17.09 4.99
C GLU A 123 -24.79 -16.32 3.85
N PHE A 124 -24.04 -15.27 4.20
CA PHE A 124 -23.25 -14.47 3.28
C PHE A 124 -21.82 -15.00 3.18
N LYS A 125 -21.18 -14.81 2.01
CA LYS A 125 -19.78 -15.18 1.78
C LYS A 125 -18.79 -14.51 2.73
N ALA A 126 -19.17 -13.38 3.30
CA ALA A 126 -18.41 -12.68 4.34
C ALA A 126 -18.47 -13.37 5.71
N GLY A 127 -19.14 -14.53 5.84
CA GLY A 127 -19.28 -15.27 7.10
C GLY A 127 -20.40 -14.76 8.02
N ILE A 128 -21.20 -13.79 7.56
CA ILE A 128 -22.33 -13.25 8.32
C ILE A 128 -23.57 -14.10 8.05
N SER A 129 -24.32 -14.41 9.12
CA SER A 129 -25.59 -15.12 9.04
C SER A 129 -26.73 -14.20 9.46
N LEU A 130 -27.79 -14.16 8.66
CA LEU A 130 -29.02 -13.42 8.96
C LEU A 130 -30.17 -14.39 9.12
N GLU A 131 -30.88 -14.30 10.24
CA GLU A 131 -32.14 -14.99 10.47
C GLU A 131 -33.31 -14.07 10.11
N VAL A 132 -34.21 -14.56 9.28
CA VAL A 132 -35.40 -13.84 8.82
C VAL A 132 -36.62 -14.67 9.20
N GLU A 133 -37.43 -14.15 10.11
CA GLU A 133 -38.72 -14.74 10.46
C GLU A 133 -39.67 -14.69 9.25
N ARG A 134 -40.54 -15.69 9.17
CA ARG A 134 -41.41 -15.92 8.00
C ARG A 134 -42.67 -15.06 8.01
#